data_AF-A0AAD8L1R5-F1
#
_entry.id   AF-A0AAD8L1R5-F1
#
_cell.length_a   1.000
_cell.length_b   1.000
_cell.length_c   1.000
_cell.angle_alpha   90.00
_cell.angle_beta   90.00
_cell.angle_gamma   90.00
#
_symmetry.space_group_name_H-M   'P 1'
#
loop_
_entity.id
_entity.type
_entity.pdbx_description
1 polymer ?
#
loop_
_entity_poly.entity_id
_entity_poly.type
_entity_poly.pdbx_seq_one_letter_code
_entity_poly.pdbx_strand_id
1 'polypeptide(L)'
;MCEDTSIQPAIDYMTYWACVKYNELQRPMIFGTIQAYLKDAGERMYLTKKAADKMGLPVGFKLVRGAYMSSERKLARSLGVESPIHDTISGKMTARKAREYGITKDSEKLEFASLYGMADAMTFGLRNAGFSVSKYLPFGPVDQIMP
;
A
#
# COMPACT_ATOMS: atom_id res chain seq x y z
N MET A 1 -6.27 -3.74 6.89
CA MET A 1 -7.18 -4.52 6.03
C MET A 1 -7.53 -3.67 4.82
N CYS A 2 -8.05 -4.27 3.74
CA CYS A 2 -8.37 -3.55 2.51
C CYS A 2 -9.84 -3.82 2.19
N GLU A 3 -10.67 -2.79 2.23
CA GLU A 3 -12.10 -2.86 1.91
C GLU A 3 -12.45 -1.91 0.75
N ASP A 4 -13.74 -1.69 0.53
CA ASP A 4 -14.28 -0.73 -0.45
C ASP A 4 -13.68 0.67 -0.23
N THR A 5 -13.44 1.41 -1.33
CA THR A 5 -12.81 2.74 -1.29
C THR A 5 -13.54 3.70 -0.36
N SER A 6 -14.85 3.54 -0.18
CA SER A 6 -15.67 4.33 0.75
C SER A 6 -15.24 4.23 2.22
N ILE A 7 -14.70 3.08 2.66
CA ILE A 7 -14.34 2.83 4.06
C ILE A 7 -12.84 3.09 4.32
N GLN A 8 -12.04 3.15 3.26
CA GLN A 8 -10.58 3.35 3.35
C GLN A 8 -10.15 4.56 4.18
N PRO A 9 -10.82 5.74 4.15
CA PRO A 9 -10.45 6.86 5.00
C PRO A 9 -10.50 6.53 6.51
N ALA A 10 -11.48 5.73 6.94
CA ALA A 10 -11.61 5.34 8.33
C ALA A 10 -10.51 4.33 8.74
N ILE A 11 -10.20 3.39 7.86
CA ILE A 11 -9.12 2.41 8.07
C ILE A 11 -7.76 3.13 8.13
N ASP A 12 -7.52 4.07 7.22
CA ASP A 12 -6.29 4.87 7.16
C ASP A 12 -6.16 5.71 8.45
N TYR A 13 -7.23 6.36 8.90
CA TYR A 13 -7.24 7.11 10.17
C TYR A 13 -6.89 6.25 11.38
N MET A 14 -7.54 5.10 11.54
CA MET A 14 -7.25 4.16 12.64
C MET A 14 -5.81 3.65 12.57
N THR A 15 -5.33 3.38 11.36
CA THR A 15 -3.97 2.90 11.13
C THR A 15 -2.95 3.95 11.54
N TYR A 16 -3.14 5.21 11.12
CA TYR A 16 -2.23 6.29 11.49
C TYR A 16 -2.23 6.56 12.98
N TRP A 17 -3.39 6.52 13.63
CA TRP A 17 -3.49 6.62 15.08
C TRP A 17 -2.70 5.49 15.78
N ALA A 18 -2.83 4.26 15.30
CA ALA A 18 -2.09 3.12 15.83
C ALA A 18 -0.58 3.24 15.57
N CYS A 19 -0.15 3.69 14.38
CA CYS A 19 1.25 3.95 14.07
C CYS A 19 1.85 4.98 15.04
N VAL A 20 1.15 6.09 15.29
CA VAL A 20 1.61 7.13 16.22
C VAL A 20 1.73 6.60 17.64
N LYS A 21 0.81 5.73 18.06
CA LYS A 21 0.77 5.21 19.42
C LYS A 21 1.75 4.06 19.67
N TYR A 22 2.00 3.21 18.68
CA TYR A 22 2.66 1.91 18.87
C TYR A 22 3.90 1.67 18.01
N ASN A 23 4.19 2.46 16.96
CA ASN A 23 5.43 2.26 16.22
C ASN A 23 6.63 2.77 17.05
N GLU A 24 7.51 1.85 17.44
CA GLU A 24 8.80 2.16 18.04
C GLU A 24 9.79 2.69 16.99
N LEU A 25 10.78 3.49 17.41
CA LEU A 25 11.62 4.32 16.53
C LEU A 25 12.45 3.56 15.47
N GLN A 26 12.66 2.26 15.63
CA GLN A 26 13.60 1.49 14.81
C GLN A 26 12.96 0.78 13.60
N ARG A 27 11.71 0.29 13.71
CA ARG A 27 11.02 -0.38 12.60
C ARG A 27 9.50 -0.19 12.66
N PRO A 28 8.80 -0.16 11.52
CA PRO A 28 7.34 -0.13 11.53
C PRO A 28 6.78 -1.47 12.03
N MET A 29 5.94 -1.43 13.06
CA MET A 29 5.16 -2.60 13.50
C MET A 29 3.78 -2.62 12.84
N ILE A 30 3.20 -1.44 12.67
CA ILE A 30 1.90 -1.26 12.03
C ILE A 30 2.09 -0.88 10.56
N PHE A 31 1.38 -1.60 9.69
CA PHE A 31 1.41 -1.41 8.24
C PHE A 31 0.05 -0.96 7.71
N GLY A 32 0.00 0.20 7.06
CA GLY A 32 -1.18 0.66 6.32
C GLY A 32 -1.32 -0.08 5.00
N THR A 33 -2.55 -0.40 4.59
CA THR A 33 -2.78 -1.14 3.34
C THR A 33 -3.09 -0.17 2.20
N ILE A 34 -2.21 -0.11 1.21
CA ILE A 34 -2.37 0.76 0.04
C ILE A 34 -2.75 -0.10 -1.18
N GLN A 35 -3.89 0.22 -1.78
CA GLN A 35 -4.37 -0.37 -3.02
C GLN A 35 -3.67 0.28 -4.20
N ALA A 36 -2.68 -0.40 -4.78
CA ALA A 36 -1.83 0.13 -5.83
C ALA A 36 -2.54 0.36 -7.18
N TYR A 37 -3.78 -0.13 -7.35
CA TYR A 37 -4.59 0.17 -8.53
C TYR A 37 -5.18 1.58 -8.54
N LEU A 38 -5.35 2.19 -7.37
CA LEU A 38 -5.96 3.50 -7.28
C LEU A 38 -4.96 4.58 -7.71
N LYS A 39 -5.45 5.57 -8.46
CA LYS A 39 -4.65 6.70 -8.95
C LYS A 39 -4.05 7.53 -7.81
N ASP A 40 -4.77 7.58 -6.68
CA ASP A 40 -4.42 8.31 -5.45
C ASP A 40 -3.34 7.63 -4.59
N ALA A 41 -3.04 6.35 -4.85
CA ALA A 41 -2.24 5.53 -3.96
C ALA A 41 -0.84 6.11 -3.70
N GLY A 42 -0.22 6.65 -4.75
CA GLY A 42 1.09 7.28 -4.66
C GLY A 42 1.08 8.57 -3.82
N GLU A 43 0.03 9.38 -3.97
CA GLU A 43 -0.13 10.62 -3.20
C GLU A 43 -0.37 10.30 -1.71
N ARG A 44 -1.22 9.33 -1.41
CA ARG A 44 -1.46 8.88 -0.02
C ARG A 44 -0.18 8.40 0.64
N MET A 45 0.62 7.58 -0.05
CA MET A 45 1.91 7.15 0.45
C MET A 45 2.86 8.33 0.71
N TYR A 46 2.92 9.29 -0.22
CA TYR A 46 3.77 10.47 -0.08
C TYR A 46 3.37 11.33 1.12
N LEU A 47 2.09 11.67 1.24
CA LEU A 47 1.57 12.49 2.33
C LEU A 47 1.79 11.82 3.68
N THR A 48 1.53 10.52 3.76
CA THR A 48 1.75 9.73 4.99
C THR A 48 3.23 9.70 5.37
N LYS A 49 4.12 9.45 4.39
CA LYS A 49 5.57 9.44 4.63
C LYS A 49 6.06 10.82 5.08
N LYS A 50 5.61 11.89 4.43
CA LYS A 50 5.96 13.27 4.81
C LYS A 50 5.49 13.62 6.21
N ALA A 51 4.31 13.15 6.62
CA ALA A 51 3.82 13.31 7.99
C ALA A 51 4.65 12.48 8.98
N ALA A 52 4.96 11.22 8.66
CA ALA A 52 5.78 10.34 9.49
C ALA A 52 7.21 10.90 9.69
N ASP A 53 7.84 11.42 8.64
CA ASP A 53 9.15 12.07 8.70
C ASP A 53 9.14 13.27 9.67
N LYS A 54 8.10 14.12 9.62
CA LYS A 54 7.94 15.25 10.55
C LYS A 54 7.81 14.81 12.00
N MET A 55 7.23 13.64 12.24
CA MET A 55 7.04 13.07 13.57
C MET A 55 8.22 12.17 14.00
N GLY A 56 9.19 11.93 13.12
CA GLY A 56 10.32 11.03 13.37
C GLY A 56 9.95 9.54 13.45
N LEU A 57 8.75 9.16 13.03
CA LEU A 57 8.20 7.81 13.17
C LEU A 57 8.49 6.93 11.94
N PRO A 58 8.75 5.62 12.13
CA PRO A 58 8.75 4.69 11.01
C PRO A 58 7.34 4.39 10.52
N VAL A 59 7.21 4.15 9.22
CA VAL A 59 5.94 3.86 8.55
C VAL A 59 6.08 2.65 7.62
N GLY A 60 5.13 1.73 7.71
CA GLY A 60 5.05 0.56 6.82
C GLY A 60 3.83 0.66 5.90
N PHE A 61 3.99 0.26 4.64
CA PHE A 61 2.88 0.12 3.70
C PHE A 61 2.78 -1.29 3.15
N LYS A 62 1.66 -1.96 3.38
CA LYS A 62 1.29 -3.17 2.68
C LYS A 62 0.70 -2.80 1.32
N LEU A 63 1.41 -3.08 0.24
CA LEU A 63 0.93 -2.86 -1.11
C LEU A 63 0.13 -4.07 -1.59
N VAL A 64 -1.10 -3.82 -2.01
CA VAL A 64 -1.98 -4.83 -2.59
C VAL A 64 -2.41 -4.39 -3.97
N ARG A 65 -2.59 -5.36 -4.89
CA ARG A 65 -3.14 -5.07 -6.23
C ARG A 65 -4.54 -4.48 -6.14
N GLY A 66 -5.33 -4.88 -5.14
CA GLY A 66 -6.74 -4.53 -4.95
C GLY A 66 -7.69 -5.67 -5.29
N ALA A 67 -8.77 -5.80 -4.52
CA ALA A 67 -9.79 -6.85 -4.70
C ALA A 67 -11.04 -6.35 -5.45
N TYR A 68 -11.26 -5.04 -5.50
CA TYR A 68 -12.54 -4.43 -5.91
C TYR A 68 -12.49 -3.71 -7.27
N MET A 69 -11.50 -4.01 -8.12
CA MET A 69 -11.31 -3.29 -9.38
C MET A 69 -12.52 -3.35 -10.33
N SER A 70 -13.23 -4.48 -10.33
CA SER A 70 -14.39 -4.71 -11.20
C SER A 70 -15.62 -3.92 -10.74
N SER A 71 -15.88 -3.86 -9.43
CA SER A 71 -16.98 -3.08 -8.85
C SER A 71 -16.72 -1.58 -8.99
N GLU A 72 -15.50 -1.12 -8.71
CA GLU A 72 -15.10 0.28 -8.85
C GLU A 72 -15.26 0.82 -10.28
N ARG A 73 -14.88 0.04 -11.30
CA ARG A 73 -15.10 0.40 -12.71
C ARG A 73 -16.58 0.49 -13.07
N LYS A 74 -17.40 -0.42 -12.55
CA LYS A 74 -18.85 -0.40 -12.76
C LYS A 74 -19.48 0.83 -12.10
N LEU A 75 -19.07 1.15 -10.87
CA LEU A 75 -19.53 2.31 -10.11
C LEU A 75 -19.16 3.63 -10.79
N ALA A 76 -17.90 3.79 -11.23
CA ALA A 76 -17.48 4.97 -11.96
C ALA A 76 -18.28 5.17 -13.25
N ARG A 77 -18.53 4.07 -14.00
CA ARG A 77 -19.35 4.09 -15.21
C ARG A 77 -20.81 4.44 -14.92
N SER A 78 -21.41 3.91 -13.84
CA SER A 78 -22.80 4.22 -13.49
C SER A 78 -23.00 5.66 -13.03
N LEU A 79 -21.97 6.24 -12.40
CA LEU A 79 -21.98 7.64 -11.96
C LEU A 79 -21.55 8.63 -13.06
N GLY A 80 -21.07 8.14 -14.21
CA GLY A 80 -20.56 8.99 -15.29
C GLY A 80 -19.27 9.74 -14.94
N VAL A 81 -18.52 9.27 -13.94
CA VAL A 81 -17.28 9.90 -13.47
C VAL A 81 -16.05 9.16 -14.00
N GLU A 82 -14.91 9.83 -13.97
CA GLU A 82 -13.64 9.20 -14.33
C GLU A 82 -13.30 8.06 -13.36
N SER A 83 -12.81 6.94 -13.90
CA SER A 83 -12.38 5.79 -13.10
C SER A 83 -11.24 6.18 -12.14
N PRO A 84 -11.36 5.88 -10.83
CA PRO A 84 -10.30 6.11 -9.85
C PRO A 84 -9.13 5.11 -10.01
N ILE A 85 -9.30 4.12 -10.89
CA ILE A 85 -8.36 3.03 -11.14
C ILE A 85 -7.41 3.39 -12.29
N HIS A 86 -6.14 3.02 -12.17
CA HIS A 86 -5.20 2.98 -13.29
C HIS A 86 -5.63 1.96 -14.35
N ASP A 87 -5.46 2.32 -15.63
CA ASP A 87 -5.74 1.41 -16.76
C ASP A 87 -4.80 0.21 -16.77
N THR A 88 -3.53 0.46 -16.42
CA THR A 88 -2.50 -0.58 -16.25
C THR A 88 -1.74 -0.38 -14.94
N ILE A 89 -1.55 -1.46 -14.20
CA ILE A 89 -0.82 -1.48 -12.92
C ILE A 89 0.51 -2.17 -13.18
N SER A 90 1.60 -1.40 -13.22
CA SER A 90 2.96 -1.94 -13.38
C SER A 90 3.82 -1.54 -12.19
N GLY A 91 4.58 -2.50 -11.64
CA GLY A 91 5.54 -2.24 -10.56
C GLY A 91 6.55 -1.15 -10.90
N LYS A 92 6.90 -1.00 -12.19
CA LYS A 92 7.77 0.08 -12.66
C LYS A 92 7.12 1.46 -12.53
N MET A 93 5.83 1.57 -12.81
CA MET A 93 5.09 2.84 -12.68
C MET A 93 4.94 3.23 -11.21
N THR A 94 4.64 2.25 -10.35
CA THR A 94 4.57 2.46 -8.89
C THR A 94 5.92 2.89 -8.32
N ALA A 95 7.01 2.22 -8.69
CA ALA A 95 8.36 2.58 -8.27
C ALA A 95 8.81 3.95 -8.80
N ARG A 96 8.44 4.29 -10.05
CA ARG A 96 8.73 5.61 -10.64
C ARG A 96 8.02 6.72 -9.88
N LYS A 97 6.71 6.56 -9.62
CA LYS A 97 5.93 7.50 -8.80
C LYS A 97 6.50 7.61 -7.38
N ALA A 98 6.86 6.50 -6.74
CA ALA A 98 7.48 6.53 -5.42
C ALA A 98 8.77 7.40 -5.41
N ARG A 99 9.61 7.27 -6.45
CA ARG A 99 10.79 8.12 -6.62
C ARG A 99 10.44 9.58 -6.90
N GLU A 100 9.46 9.85 -7.76
CA GLU A 100 8.94 11.21 -8.03
C GLU A 100 8.47 11.90 -6.75
N TYR A 101 7.87 11.13 -5.83
CA TYR A 101 7.44 11.59 -4.51
C TYR A 101 8.58 11.65 -3.46
N GLY A 102 9.84 11.49 -3.85
CA GLY A 102 10.97 11.58 -2.92
C GLY A 102 11.00 10.45 -1.88
N ILE A 103 10.35 9.32 -2.17
CA ILE A 103 10.53 8.08 -1.42
C ILE A 103 11.81 7.43 -1.96
N THR A 104 12.94 7.72 -1.30
CA THR A 104 14.27 7.22 -1.68
C THR A 104 14.64 5.96 -0.91
N LYS A 105 15.58 5.19 -1.46
CA LYS A 105 16.16 3.96 -0.90
C LYS A 105 16.66 4.06 0.55
N ASP A 106 16.97 5.27 1.01
CA ASP A 106 17.59 5.53 2.31
C ASP A 106 16.54 5.82 3.41
N SER A 107 15.25 5.67 3.12
CA SER A 107 14.24 5.65 4.18
C SER A 107 14.32 4.29 4.89
N GLU A 108 15.31 4.13 5.79
CA GLU A 108 15.42 2.98 6.70
C GLU A 108 14.11 2.74 7.49
N LYS A 109 13.30 3.78 7.58
CA LYS A 109 11.99 3.86 8.22
C LYS A 109 10.81 3.45 7.34
N LEU A 110 11.03 2.97 6.12
CA LEU A 110 9.98 2.55 5.18
C LEU A 110 10.12 1.09 4.79
N GLU A 111 9.02 0.36 4.90
CA GLU A 111 8.96 -1.04 4.50
C GLU A 111 7.68 -1.36 3.74
N PHE A 112 7.82 -2.17 2.69
CA PHE A 112 6.70 -2.67 1.90
C PHE A 112 6.35 -4.11 2.27
N ALA A 113 5.06 -4.43 2.32
CA ALA A 113 4.60 -5.81 2.55
C ALA A 113 3.61 -6.29 1.48
N SER A 114 3.61 -7.59 1.17
CA SER A 114 2.59 -8.23 0.33
C SER A 114 2.40 -9.70 0.71
N LEU A 115 1.29 -10.32 0.33
CA LEU A 115 1.08 -11.76 0.51
C LEU A 115 1.93 -12.55 -0.50
N TYR A 116 2.45 -13.71 -0.10
CA TYR A 116 3.16 -14.60 -1.01
C TYR A 116 2.23 -15.08 -2.15
N GLY A 117 2.70 -15.00 -3.39
CA GLY A 117 1.88 -15.28 -4.59
C GLY A 117 0.97 -14.12 -5.03
N MET A 118 0.94 -12.99 -4.30
CA MET A 118 0.18 -11.80 -4.67
C MET A 118 1.09 -10.62 -5.02
N ALA A 119 0.74 -9.94 -6.11
CA ALA A 119 1.42 -8.73 -6.57
C ALA A 119 2.95 -8.90 -6.76
N ASP A 120 3.40 -10.11 -7.13
CA ASP A 120 4.83 -10.43 -7.18
C ASP A 120 5.60 -9.53 -8.13
N ALA A 121 5.10 -9.31 -9.35
CA ALA A 121 5.71 -8.40 -10.32
C ALA A 121 5.88 -6.96 -9.78
N MET A 122 4.95 -6.52 -8.91
CA MET A 122 5.03 -5.21 -8.28
C MET A 122 6.10 -5.19 -7.19
N THR A 123 6.10 -6.19 -6.32
CA THR A 123 7.09 -6.30 -5.25
C THR A 123 8.51 -6.54 -5.77
N PHE A 124 8.67 -7.28 -6.86
CA PHE A 124 9.96 -7.41 -7.55
C PHE A 124 10.41 -6.06 -8.12
N GLY A 125 9.50 -5.29 -8.72
CA GLY A 125 9.80 -3.93 -9.18
C GLY A 125 10.29 -3.02 -8.07
N LEU A 126 9.69 -3.10 -6.88
CA LEU A 126 10.09 -2.32 -5.70
C LEU A 126 11.43 -2.79 -5.11
N ARG A 127 11.64 -4.10 -5.02
CA ARG A 127 12.91 -4.67 -4.56
C ARG A 127 14.05 -4.30 -5.48
N ASN A 128 13.86 -4.41 -6.80
CA ASN A 128 14.82 -3.96 -7.81
C ASN A 128 15.04 -2.45 -7.79
N ALA A 129 14.05 -1.68 -7.32
CA ALA A 129 14.19 -0.24 -7.14
C ALA A 129 14.95 0.15 -5.85
N GLY A 130 15.31 -0.83 -5.00
CA GLY A 130 16.11 -0.65 -3.79
C GLY A 130 15.30 -0.59 -2.49
N PHE A 131 13.99 -0.84 -2.52
CA PHE A 131 13.16 -0.77 -1.32
C PHE A 131 13.19 -2.07 -0.51
N SER A 132 12.97 -1.95 0.81
CA SER A 132 12.72 -3.08 1.70
C SER A 132 11.34 -3.66 1.44
N VAL A 133 11.29 -4.97 1.19
CA VAL A 133 10.04 -5.67 0.87
C VAL A 133 9.97 -6.97 1.67
N SER A 134 8.89 -7.13 2.41
CA SER A 134 8.54 -8.32 3.19
C SER A 134 7.37 -9.08 2.55
N LYS A 135 7.42 -10.40 2.66
CA LYS A 135 6.39 -11.32 2.16
C LYS A 135 5.72 -12.01 3.33
N TYR A 136 4.40 -11.87 3.40
CA TYR A 136 3.56 -12.58 4.35
C TYR A 136 3.18 -13.95 3.78
N LEU A 137 3.61 -15.00 4.45
CA LEU A 137 3.17 -16.37 4.18
C LEU A 137 2.03 -16.69 5.14
N PRO A 138 0.77 -16.81 4.68
CA PRO A 138 -0.29 -17.30 5.53
C PRO A 138 0.00 -18.76 5.89
N PHE A 139 -0.08 -19.10 7.17
CA PHE A 139 0.07 -20.46 7.65
C PHE A 139 -1.20 -20.85 8.43
N GLY A 140 -1.72 -22.05 8.19
CA GLY A 140 -2.96 -22.53 8.79
C GLY A 140 -3.39 -23.88 8.20
N PRO A 141 -4.49 -24.48 8.70
CA PRO A 141 -5.10 -25.65 8.07
C PRO A 141 -5.59 -25.30 6.67
N VAL A 142 -5.33 -26.15 5.66
CA VAL A 142 -5.56 -25.88 4.22
C VAL A 142 -6.94 -25.31 3.93
N ASP A 143 -7.94 -25.82 4.64
CA ASP A 143 -9.37 -25.50 4.55
C ASP A 143 -9.73 -24.06 5.01
N GLN A 144 -8.84 -23.36 5.72
CA GLN A 144 -9.04 -21.98 6.19
C GLN A 144 -8.19 -20.94 5.44
N ILE A 145 -7.21 -21.37 4.65
CA ILE A 145 -6.21 -20.49 4.00
C ILE A 145 -6.34 -20.43 2.47
N MET A 146 -7.06 -21.36 1.84
CA MET A 146 -7.36 -21.28 0.41
C MET A 146 -8.72 -20.57 0.19
N PRO A 147 -8.75 -19.44 -0.55
CA PRO A 147 -10.01 -18.79 -0.95
C PRO A 147 -10.73 -19.55 -2.07
#